data_AF-A0AAE4GAU2-F1
#
_entry.id   AF-A0AAE4GAU2-F1
#
_cell.length_a   1.000
_cell.length_b   1.000
_cell.length_c   1.000
_cell.angle_alpha   90.00
_cell.angle_beta   90.00
_cell.angle_gamma   90.00
#
_symmetry.space_group_name_H-M   'P 1'
#
loop_
_entity.id
_entity.type
_entity.pdbx_description
1 polymer ?
#
loop_
_entity_poly.entity_id
_entity_poly.type
_entity_poly.pdbx_seq_one_letter_code
_entity_poly.pdbx_strand_id
1 'polypeptide(L)'
;MKTTILAALAAAILAGCALPREAMMDWPGFIASVPGTLISDASFKTPTLKQSHHRNNTPGLELSKTSFDTWCEYHGGRSSNMPPWNSTNVAKSFYDGAAAWSNQEWALHGRRHDFTSLFCLDSDQQLMAVMLLRSDGGTRQAPYAPDEWPAPVIAFYTPYQATQFADYYNLQEKKRIEAARREAQQRADLQAAETRRLRSTPKIGNMTRDGLIIDLRPPLALIQYHPALQQSLGKPQQEWLPIQSLSAP
;
A
#
# COMPACT_ATOMS: atom_id res chain seq x y z
N MET A 1 75.16 -39.40 -11.90
CA MET A 1 73.73 -39.56 -12.24
C MET A 1 72.93 -38.76 -11.22
N LYS A 2 72.30 -37.66 -11.66
CA LYS A 2 71.58 -36.71 -10.81
C LYS A 2 70.12 -37.15 -10.64
N THR A 3 69.72 -37.37 -9.40
CA THR A 3 68.34 -37.49 -8.95
C THR A 3 67.73 -36.10 -8.88
N THR A 4 66.67 -35.85 -9.64
CA THR A 4 65.86 -34.63 -9.52
C THR A 4 64.42 -35.05 -9.25
N ILE A 5 64.01 -34.86 -7.99
CA ILE A 5 62.63 -34.98 -7.52
C ILE A 5 61.89 -33.75 -8.06
N LEU A 6 60.94 -33.96 -8.96
CA LEU A 6 60.02 -32.92 -9.42
C LEU A 6 58.88 -32.79 -8.41
N ALA A 7 58.92 -31.71 -7.63
CA ALA A 7 57.81 -31.26 -6.80
C ALA A 7 56.67 -30.78 -7.71
N ALA A 8 55.53 -31.47 -7.66
CA ALA A 8 54.30 -30.99 -8.24
C ALA A 8 53.76 -29.85 -7.37
N LEU A 9 53.90 -28.60 -7.86
CA LEU A 9 53.13 -27.48 -7.31
C LEU A 9 51.66 -27.71 -7.63
N ALA A 10 50.88 -27.99 -6.58
CA ALA A 10 49.43 -27.90 -6.62
C ALA A 10 49.04 -26.44 -6.84
N ALA A 11 48.57 -26.10 -8.04
CA ALA A 11 47.87 -24.87 -8.30
C ALA A 11 46.48 -24.96 -7.64
N ALA A 12 46.34 -24.33 -6.48
CA ALA A 12 45.05 -24.10 -5.86
C ALA A 12 44.27 -23.11 -6.72
N ILE A 13 43.37 -23.62 -7.56
CA ILE A 13 42.37 -22.82 -8.26
C ILE A 13 41.38 -22.36 -7.19
N LEU A 14 41.60 -21.15 -6.65
CA LEU A 14 40.56 -20.40 -5.97
C LEU A 14 39.46 -20.14 -7.01
N ALA A 15 38.40 -20.94 -6.98
CA ALA A 15 37.14 -20.62 -7.62
C ALA A 15 36.55 -19.40 -6.89
N GLY A 16 37.07 -18.21 -7.20
CA GLY A 16 36.35 -16.97 -6.92
C GLY A 16 35.09 -17.01 -7.76
N CYS A 17 33.92 -17.11 -7.14
CA CYS A 17 32.67 -16.82 -7.81
C CYS A 17 32.80 -15.41 -8.41
N ALA A 18 33.03 -15.33 -9.72
CA ALA A 18 33.01 -14.07 -10.43
C ALA A 18 31.63 -13.47 -10.21
N LEU A 19 31.57 -12.33 -9.53
CA LEU A 19 30.31 -11.63 -9.32
C LEU A 19 29.68 -11.31 -10.68
N PRO A 20 28.35 -11.39 -10.81
CA PRO A 20 27.67 -11.00 -12.04
C PRO A 20 28.09 -9.59 -12.44
N ARG A 21 28.36 -9.36 -13.72
CA ARG A 21 28.79 -8.05 -14.25
C ARG A 21 27.85 -6.91 -13.83
N GLU A 22 26.57 -7.21 -13.68
CA GLU A 22 25.50 -6.30 -13.23
C GLU A 22 25.75 -5.72 -11.84
N ALA A 23 26.37 -6.50 -10.94
CA ALA A 23 26.66 -6.07 -9.57
C ALA A 23 27.67 -4.90 -9.54
N MET A 24 28.61 -4.88 -10.49
CA MET A 24 29.69 -3.89 -10.56
C MET A 24 29.29 -2.57 -11.23
N MET A 25 28.07 -2.49 -11.79
CA MET A 25 27.61 -1.32 -12.53
C MET A 25 27.26 -0.17 -11.59
N ASP A 26 27.37 1.06 -12.09
CA ASP A 26 26.76 2.22 -11.42
C ASP A 26 25.22 2.11 -11.49
N TRP A 27 24.52 2.95 -10.73
CA TRP A 27 23.06 2.88 -10.65
C TRP A 27 22.36 3.00 -12.02
N PRO A 28 22.74 3.95 -12.91
CA PRO A 28 22.20 3.99 -14.26
C PRO A 28 22.51 2.73 -15.10
N GLY A 29 23.72 2.19 -15.00
CA GLY A 29 24.12 0.95 -15.69
C GLY A 29 23.31 -0.26 -15.22
N PHE A 30 23.10 -0.40 -13.92
CA PHE A 30 22.23 -1.42 -13.34
C PHE A 30 20.79 -1.27 -13.83
N ILE A 31 20.22 -0.06 -13.79
CA ILE A 31 18.88 0.18 -14.33
C ILE A 31 18.82 -0.23 -15.79
N ALA A 32 19.83 0.09 -16.60
CA ALA A 32 19.88 -0.25 -18.01
C ALA A 32 19.91 -1.77 -18.25
N SER A 33 20.58 -2.56 -17.39
CA SER A 33 20.65 -4.02 -17.52
C SER A 33 19.36 -4.75 -17.19
N VAL A 34 18.48 -4.18 -16.35
CA VAL A 34 17.19 -4.82 -16.02
C VAL A 34 16.29 -4.92 -17.27
N PRO A 35 15.79 -6.12 -17.65
CA PRO A 35 14.91 -6.28 -18.81
C PRO A 35 13.61 -5.47 -18.69
N GLY A 36 13.23 -4.77 -19.76
CA GLY A 36 12.00 -4.00 -19.80
C GLY A 36 12.05 -2.84 -20.78
N THR A 37 10.87 -2.30 -21.08
CA THR A 37 10.71 -1.12 -21.94
C THR A 37 10.60 0.13 -21.07
N LEU A 38 11.35 1.18 -21.39
CA LEU A 38 11.22 2.47 -20.70
C LEU A 38 9.82 3.05 -20.90
N ILE A 39 9.19 3.49 -19.82
CA ILE A 39 7.87 4.12 -19.85
C ILE A 39 7.87 5.44 -19.07
N SER A 40 6.81 6.21 -19.23
CA SER A 40 6.55 7.40 -18.42
C SER A 40 5.19 7.25 -17.74
N ASP A 41 5.19 7.44 -16.41
CA ASP A 41 3.98 7.40 -15.59
C ASP A 41 4.14 8.43 -14.46
N ALA A 42 3.34 9.50 -14.51
CA ALA A 42 3.42 10.61 -13.57
C ALA A 42 3.05 10.21 -12.13
N SER A 43 2.35 9.08 -11.93
CA SER A 43 2.05 8.53 -10.61
C SER A 43 3.32 8.07 -9.88
N PHE A 44 4.41 7.79 -10.57
CA PHE A 44 5.67 7.44 -9.89
C PHE A 44 6.58 8.64 -9.62
N LYS A 45 6.21 9.84 -10.06
CA LYS A 45 7.03 11.07 -9.99
C LYS A 45 8.22 11.05 -10.95
N THR A 46 9.44 11.12 -10.42
CA THR A 46 10.68 11.32 -11.17
C THR A 46 11.61 10.11 -11.34
N PRO A 47 11.30 8.86 -10.92
CA PRO A 47 12.20 7.74 -11.10
C PRO A 47 12.27 7.31 -12.57
N THR A 48 13.30 6.55 -12.90
CA THR A 48 13.29 5.77 -14.14
C THR A 48 12.29 4.63 -13.99
N LEU A 49 11.44 4.44 -15.00
CA LEU A 49 10.42 3.40 -15.02
C LEU A 49 10.68 2.44 -16.17
N LYS A 50 10.53 1.15 -15.88
CA LYS A 50 10.51 0.09 -16.88
C LYS A 50 9.24 -0.73 -16.74
N GLN A 51 8.53 -0.91 -17.85
CA GLN A 51 7.56 -1.99 -17.96
C GLN A 51 8.32 -3.29 -18.20
N SER A 52 8.18 -4.22 -17.27
CA SER A 52 8.84 -5.52 -17.32
C SER A 52 8.45 -6.29 -18.59
N HIS A 53 9.41 -6.97 -19.23
CA HIS A 53 9.12 -7.95 -20.28
C HIS A 53 8.51 -9.24 -19.72
N HIS A 54 8.62 -9.40 -18.41
CA HIS A 54 8.18 -10.55 -17.65
C HIS A 54 6.86 -10.25 -16.92
N ARG A 55 5.95 -11.22 -16.84
CA ARG A 55 4.68 -11.09 -16.10
C ARG A 55 4.89 -11.37 -14.59
N ASN A 56 3.85 -11.14 -13.80
CA ASN A 56 3.83 -11.50 -12.38
C ASN A 56 4.26 -12.96 -12.16
N ASN A 57 5.01 -13.20 -11.07
CA ASN A 57 5.45 -14.53 -10.63
C ASN A 57 6.26 -15.33 -11.66
N THR A 58 6.83 -14.67 -12.67
CA THR A 58 7.71 -15.33 -13.62
C THR A 58 9.16 -15.29 -13.13
N PRO A 59 9.99 -16.31 -13.48
CA PRO A 59 11.37 -16.39 -13.02
C PRO A 59 12.23 -15.15 -13.32
N GLY A 60 11.97 -14.46 -14.43
CA GLY A 60 12.72 -13.25 -14.80
C GLY A 60 12.53 -12.06 -13.86
N LEU A 61 11.37 -11.97 -13.19
CA LEU A 61 11.13 -10.93 -12.20
C LEU A 61 11.91 -11.20 -10.91
N GLU A 62 11.93 -12.47 -10.46
CA GLU A 62 12.74 -12.88 -9.31
C GLU A 62 14.24 -12.72 -9.60
N LEU A 63 14.69 -13.02 -10.82
CA LEU A 63 16.06 -12.74 -11.23
C LEU A 63 16.40 -11.25 -11.10
N SER A 64 15.49 -10.35 -11.47
CA SER A 64 15.71 -8.90 -11.32
C SER A 64 15.86 -8.48 -9.85
N LYS A 65 15.10 -9.10 -8.94
CA LYS A 65 15.24 -8.89 -7.50
C LYS A 65 16.61 -9.37 -7.00
N THR A 66 17.01 -10.58 -7.39
CA THR A 66 18.33 -11.14 -7.04
C THR A 66 19.48 -10.30 -7.60
N SER A 67 19.36 -9.77 -8.82
CA SER A 67 20.35 -8.86 -9.39
C SER A 67 20.44 -7.55 -8.59
N PHE A 68 19.30 -7.01 -8.12
CA PHE A 68 19.28 -5.85 -7.23
C PHE A 68 19.95 -6.14 -5.89
N ASP A 69 19.68 -7.31 -5.30
CA ASP A 69 20.31 -7.73 -4.04
C ASP A 69 21.84 -7.81 -4.20
N THR A 70 22.29 -8.44 -5.29
CA THR A 70 23.72 -8.58 -5.60
C THR A 70 24.38 -7.22 -5.88
N TRP A 71 23.70 -6.32 -6.59
CA TRP A 71 24.15 -4.95 -6.79
C TRP A 71 24.26 -4.22 -5.45
N CYS A 72 23.25 -4.32 -4.59
CA CYS A 72 23.27 -3.69 -3.29
C CYS A 72 24.44 -4.15 -2.43
N GLU A 73 24.69 -5.46 -2.37
CA GLU A 73 25.82 -6.05 -1.64
C GLU A 73 27.17 -5.56 -2.18
N TYR A 74 27.34 -5.51 -3.50
CA TYR A 74 28.58 -5.04 -4.11
C TYR A 74 28.90 -3.58 -3.76
N HIS A 75 27.87 -2.73 -3.67
CA HIS A 75 28.02 -1.32 -3.31
C HIS A 75 28.09 -1.08 -1.79
N GLY A 76 28.24 -2.14 -0.98
CA GLY A 76 28.42 -2.05 0.47
C GLY A 76 27.12 -1.94 1.26
N GLY A 77 25.99 -2.25 0.63
CA GLY A 77 24.68 -2.27 1.26
C GLY A 77 24.13 -3.68 1.49
N ARG A 78 22.91 -3.73 2.03
CA ARG A 78 22.08 -4.92 2.15
C ARG A 78 20.67 -4.61 1.70
N SER A 79 20.11 -5.49 0.87
CA SER A 79 18.74 -5.34 0.42
C SER A 79 17.72 -5.84 1.46
N SER A 80 16.53 -5.25 1.47
CA SER A 80 15.41 -5.70 2.29
C SER A 80 14.08 -5.33 1.65
N ASN A 81 13.06 -6.18 1.82
CA ASN A 81 11.71 -5.95 1.28
C ASN A 81 10.88 -4.96 2.13
N MET A 82 11.39 -4.64 3.32
CA MET A 82 10.81 -3.67 4.25
C MET A 82 11.93 -2.87 4.91
N PRO A 83 11.71 -1.58 5.20
CA PRO A 83 12.68 -0.83 5.99
C PRO A 83 12.75 -1.43 7.41
N PRO A 84 13.94 -1.83 7.91
CA PRO A 84 14.05 -2.34 9.27
C PRO A 84 13.71 -1.23 10.29
N TRP A 85 13.28 -1.61 11.49
CA TRP A 85 12.84 -0.65 12.53
C TRP A 85 13.88 0.42 12.87
N ASN A 86 15.17 0.11 12.73
CA ASN A 86 16.30 1.00 12.96
C ASN A 86 16.81 1.73 11.70
N SER A 87 16.14 1.61 10.55
CA SER A 87 16.52 2.33 9.33
C SER A 87 16.21 3.82 9.35
N THR A 88 16.80 4.54 8.39
CA THR A 88 16.53 5.96 8.13
C THR A 88 15.06 6.30 7.95
N ASN A 89 14.74 7.55 8.27
CA ASN A 89 13.42 8.12 8.06
C ASN A 89 13.01 8.09 6.57
N VAL A 90 13.96 8.16 5.63
CA VAL A 90 13.65 8.14 4.20
C VAL A 90 13.08 6.79 3.77
N ALA A 91 13.70 5.67 4.17
CA ALA A 91 13.23 4.33 3.79
C ALA A 91 11.83 4.05 4.37
N LYS A 92 11.60 4.41 5.65
CA LYS A 92 10.29 4.31 6.31
C LYS A 92 9.24 5.20 5.63
N SER A 93 9.56 6.47 5.41
CA SER A 93 8.65 7.42 4.79
C SER A 93 8.31 7.04 3.35
N PHE A 94 9.26 6.47 2.60
CA PHE A 94 8.99 5.90 1.29
C PHE A 94 8.04 4.72 1.35
N TYR A 95 8.24 3.79 2.30
CA TYR A 95 7.35 2.64 2.46
C TYR A 95 5.91 3.09 2.78
N ASP A 96 5.74 4.04 3.70
CA ASP A 96 4.44 4.67 4.00
C ASP A 96 3.86 5.37 2.75
N GLY A 97 4.72 6.07 2.00
CA GLY A 97 4.35 6.75 0.76
C GLY A 97 3.89 5.78 -0.34
N ALA A 98 4.50 4.60 -0.45
CA ALA A 98 4.11 3.57 -1.41
C ALA A 98 2.75 2.97 -1.05
N ALA A 99 2.49 2.75 0.25
CA ALA A 99 1.18 2.34 0.74
C ALA A 99 0.11 3.43 0.49
N ALA A 100 0.43 4.68 0.77
CA ALA A 100 -0.43 5.84 0.49
C ALA A 100 -0.76 5.97 -1.00
N TRP A 101 0.24 5.81 -1.87
CA TRP A 101 0.05 5.78 -3.31
C TRP A 101 -0.90 4.67 -3.76
N SER A 102 -0.68 3.42 -3.33
CA SER A 102 -1.57 2.30 -3.67
C SER A 102 -3.01 2.54 -3.19
N ASN A 103 -3.19 3.07 -1.98
CA ASN A 103 -4.51 3.45 -1.46
C ASN A 103 -5.17 4.57 -2.28
N GLN A 104 -4.39 5.55 -2.74
CA GLN A 104 -4.89 6.63 -3.59
C GLN A 104 -5.36 6.10 -4.95
N GLU A 105 -4.58 5.23 -5.59
CA GLU A 105 -4.96 4.59 -6.86
C GLU A 105 -6.24 3.76 -6.70
N TRP A 106 -6.37 3.03 -5.58
CA TRP A 106 -7.60 2.31 -5.25
C TRP A 106 -8.80 3.24 -5.09
N ALA A 107 -8.63 4.35 -4.36
CA ALA A 107 -9.71 5.31 -4.09
C ALA A 107 -10.15 6.08 -5.34
N LEU A 108 -9.22 6.46 -6.22
CA LEU A 108 -9.49 7.30 -7.39
C LEU A 108 -9.88 6.50 -8.63
N HIS A 109 -9.29 5.32 -8.82
CA HIS A 109 -9.41 4.56 -10.07
C HIS A 109 -10.03 3.18 -9.88
N GLY A 110 -10.30 2.74 -8.64
CA GLY A 110 -10.86 1.42 -8.35
C GLY A 110 -9.94 0.26 -8.77
N ARG A 111 -8.66 0.55 -8.98
CA ARG A 111 -7.61 -0.39 -9.36
C ARG A 111 -6.74 -0.67 -8.15
N ARG A 112 -6.59 -1.93 -7.80
CA ARG A 112 -5.69 -2.33 -6.73
C ARG A 112 -4.34 -2.61 -7.37
N HIS A 113 -3.34 -1.87 -6.93
CA HIS A 113 -1.95 -2.17 -7.25
C HIS A 113 -1.32 -2.83 -6.03
N ASP A 114 -0.85 -4.05 -6.22
CA ASP A 114 0.06 -4.67 -5.27
C ASP A 114 1.46 -4.13 -5.54
N PHE A 115 2.25 -3.97 -4.49
CA PHE A 115 3.60 -3.48 -4.64
C PHE A 115 4.58 -4.22 -3.75
N THR A 116 5.82 -4.34 -4.23
CA THR A 116 6.97 -4.82 -3.46
C THR A 116 8.04 -3.76 -3.54
N SER A 117 8.57 -3.31 -2.40
CA SER A 117 9.70 -2.37 -2.36
C SER A 117 10.94 -3.11 -1.90
N LEU A 118 12.04 -3.02 -2.67
CA LEU A 118 13.35 -3.48 -2.25
C LEU A 118 14.21 -2.26 -1.93
N PHE A 119 14.65 -2.16 -0.68
CA PHE A 119 15.49 -1.08 -0.19
C PHE A 119 16.93 -1.55 -0.14
N CYS A 120 17.86 -0.83 -0.76
CA CYS A 120 19.28 -1.01 -0.53
C CYS A 120 19.74 -0.05 0.57
N LEU A 121 20.23 -0.61 1.68
CA LEU A 121 20.64 0.14 2.87
C LEU A 121 22.12 -0.09 3.15
N ASP A 122 22.89 0.96 3.42
CA ASP A 122 24.29 0.83 3.83
C ASP A 122 24.44 0.28 5.27
N SER A 123 25.68 0.15 5.74
CA SER A 123 25.98 -0.30 7.10
C SER A 123 25.36 0.57 8.20
N ASP A 124 25.19 1.87 7.94
CA ASP A 124 24.57 2.85 8.83
C ASP A 124 23.06 2.96 8.63
N GLN A 125 22.47 2.00 7.89
CA GLN A 125 21.06 1.92 7.54
C GLN A 125 20.55 3.14 6.75
N GLN A 126 21.44 3.84 6.05
CA GLN A 126 21.10 4.90 5.12
C GLN A 126 20.60 4.33 3.80
N LEU A 127 19.56 4.95 3.26
CA LEU A 127 19.01 4.53 1.98
C LEU A 127 19.97 4.88 0.85
N MET A 128 20.35 3.87 0.07
CA MET A 128 21.18 4.02 -1.13
C MET A 128 20.35 3.99 -2.41
N ALA A 129 19.36 3.10 -2.49
CA ALA A 129 18.49 2.96 -3.65
C ALA A 129 17.18 2.22 -3.28
N VAL A 130 16.15 2.41 -4.09
CA VAL A 130 14.91 1.61 -4.00
C VAL A 130 14.54 1.07 -5.37
N MET A 131 14.20 -0.22 -5.42
CA MET A 131 13.46 -0.80 -6.54
C MET A 131 12.03 -1.09 -6.07
N LEU A 132 11.06 -0.35 -6.63
CA LEU A 132 9.63 -0.56 -6.38
C LEU A 132 9.02 -1.31 -7.55
N LEU A 133 8.46 -2.48 -7.29
CA LEU A 133 7.70 -3.25 -8.27
C LEU A 133 6.22 -3.00 -8.04
N ARG A 134 5.53 -2.48 -9.04
CA ARG A 134 4.07 -2.45 -9.13
C ARG A 134 3.60 -3.64 -9.94
N SER A 135 2.79 -4.48 -9.32
CA SER A 135 1.96 -5.47 -9.99
C SER A 135 0.49 -5.04 -9.91
N ASP A 136 -0.31 -5.42 -10.89
CA ASP A 136 -1.76 -5.33 -10.69
C ASP A 136 -2.18 -6.39 -9.66
N GLY A 137 -3.16 -6.01 -8.82
CA GLY A 137 -3.78 -6.82 -7.77
C GLY A 137 -5.29 -6.97 -7.95
N GLY A 138 -5.80 -6.61 -9.14
CA GLY A 138 -7.20 -6.71 -9.55
C GLY A 138 -7.97 -5.40 -9.52
N THR A 139 -9.24 -5.45 -9.98
CA THR A 139 -10.17 -4.31 -9.92
C THR A 139 -11.36 -4.68 -9.06
N ARG A 140 -12.05 -3.67 -8.50
CA ARG A 140 -13.17 -3.87 -7.57
C ARG A 140 -14.34 -4.69 -8.14
N GLN A 141 -14.42 -4.84 -9.46
CA GLN A 141 -15.58 -5.38 -10.17
C GLN A 141 -15.22 -6.47 -11.20
N ALA A 142 -13.93 -6.81 -11.38
CA ALA A 142 -13.53 -7.83 -12.35
C ALA A 142 -13.19 -9.17 -11.67
N PRO A 143 -13.42 -10.30 -12.37
CA PRO A 143 -12.88 -11.60 -11.99
C PRO A 143 -11.35 -11.53 -11.84
N TYR A 144 -10.80 -12.36 -10.95
CA TYR A 144 -9.37 -12.53 -10.82
C TYR A 144 -8.81 -13.21 -12.08
N ALA A 145 -8.05 -12.47 -12.89
CA ALA A 145 -7.48 -12.92 -14.17
C ALA A 145 -6.02 -12.42 -14.31
N PRO A 146 -5.08 -12.96 -13.53
CA PRO A 146 -3.70 -12.47 -13.47
C PRO A 146 -2.94 -12.60 -14.80
N ASP A 147 -3.34 -13.55 -15.66
CA ASP A 147 -2.77 -13.74 -16.99
C ASP A 147 -3.25 -12.68 -18.01
N GLU A 148 -4.23 -11.87 -17.67
CA GLU A 148 -4.71 -10.78 -18.53
C GLU A 148 -4.17 -9.42 -18.07
N TRP A 149 -3.49 -9.38 -16.93
CA TRP A 149 -2.98 -8.14 -16.37
C TRP A 149 -1.74 -7.65 -17.15
N PRO A 150 -1.58 -6.32 -17.30
CA PRO A 150 -0.40 -5.75 -17.90
C PRO A 150 0.85 -6.18 -17.10
N ALA A 151 1.98 -6.23 -17.80
CA ALA A 151 3.23 -6.57 -17.17
C ALA A 151 3.59 -5.56 -16.05
N PRO A 152 4.25 -6.02 -14.97
CA PRO A 152 4.67 -5.17 -13.87
C PRO A 152 5.46 -3.96 -14.30
N VAL A 153 5.34 -2.89 -13.53
CA VAL A 153 6.19 -1.71 -13.66
C VAL A 153 7.22 -1.72 -12.55
N ILE A 154 8.47 -1.56 -12.93
CA ILE A 154 9.60 -1.43 -12.02
C ILE A 154 10.03 0.02 -12.01
N ALA A 155 10.06 0.62 -10.83
CA ALA A 155 10.48 1.99 -10.60
C ALA A 155 11.78 2.01 -9.78
N PHE A 156 12.74 2.79 -10.25
CA PHE A 156 14.08 2.87 -9.68
C PHE A 156 14.32 4.25 -9.07
N TYR A 157 14.45 4.30 -7.74
CA TYR A 157 14.63 5.55 -7.00
C TYR A 157 16.05 5.65 -6.43
N THR A 158 16.66 6.80 -6.65
CA THR A 158 17.71 7.32 -5.77
C THR A 158 17.13 7.80 -4.43
N PRO A 159 17.94 8.04 -3.39
CA PRO A 159 17.43 8.49 -2.09
C PRO A 159 16.70 9.84 -2.17
N TYR A 160 17.19 10.73 -3.02
CA TYR A 160 16.54 12.01 -3.29
C TYR A 160 15.16 11.83 -3.93
N GLN A 161 15.05 11.01 -4.98
CA GLN A 161 13.76 10.73 -5.63
C GLN A 161 12.80 9.99 -4.69
N ALA A 162 13.30 9.08 -3.86
CA ALA A 162 12.50 8.39 -2.85
C ALA A 162 11.89 9.39 -1.84
N THR A 163 12.68 10.38 -1.40
CA THR A 163 12.18 11.46 -0.53
C THR A 163 11.07 12.26 -1.21
N GLN A 164 11.26 12.67 -2.47
CA GLN A 164 10.23 13.41 -3.23
C GLN A 164 8.94 12.62 -3.40
N PHE A 165 9.04 11.32 -3.68
CA PHE A 165 7.89 10.42 -3.77
C PHE A 165 7.16 10.31 -2.44
N ALA A 166 7.90 10.07 -1.36
CA ALA A 166 7.38 9.94 -0.01
C ALA A 166 6.65 11.22 0.44
N ASP A 167 7.30 12.37 0.32
CA ASP A 167 6.75 13.67 0.72
C ASP A 167 5.43 13.96 0.03
N TYR A 168 5.34 13.67 -1.27
CA TYR A 168 4.11 13.88 -2.02
C TYR A 168 2.97 12.97 -1.51
N TYR A 169 3.19 11.65 -1.49
CA TYR A 169 2.09 10.72 -1.20
C TYR A 169 1.66 10.74 0.26
N ASN A 170 2.61 10.94 1.18
CA ASN A 170 2.28 11.12 2.59
C ASN A 170 1.47 12.40 2.82
N LEU A 171 1.79 13.50 2.11
CA LEU A 171 1.00 14.72 2.18
C LEU A 171 -0.43 14.54 1.61
N GLN A 172 -0.58 13.83 0.49
CA GLN A 172 -1.91 13.55 -0.07
C GLN A 172 -2.74 12.67 0.86
N GLU A 173 -2.13 11.64 1.44
CA GLU A 173 -2.83 10.76 2.37
C GLU A 173 -3.24 11.49 3.66
N LYS A 174 -2.38 12.34 4.20
CA LYS A 174 -2.72 13.21 5.32
C LYS A 174 -3.93 14.09 5.00
N LYS A 175 -3.95 14.76 3.84
CA LYS A 175 -5.09 15.58 3.39
C LYS A 175 -6.37 14.75 3.27
N ARG A 176 -6.28 13.52 2.75
CA ARG A 176 -7.41 12.60 2.59
C ARG A 176 -7.98 12.19 3.95
N ILE A 177 -7.12 11.82 4.90
CA ILE A 177 -7.52 11.46 6.27
C ILE A 177 -8.17 12.66 6.97
N GLU A 178 -7.60 13.86 6.84
CA GLU A 178 -8.17 15.07 7.41
C GLU A 178 -9.54 15.42 6.80
N ALA A 179 -9.70 15.27 5.48
CA ALA A 179 -10.98 15.45 4.80
C ALA A 179 -12.03 14.43 5.30
N ALA A 180 -11.67 13.15 5.36
CA ALA A 180 -12.55 12.09 5.87
C ALA A 180 -12.94 12.31 7.33
N ARG A 181 -12.00 12.78 8.17
CA ARG A 181 -12.28 13.13 9.56
C ARG A 181 -13.26 14.30 9.66
N ARG A 182 -13.09 15.35 8.85
CA ARG A 182 -14.02 16.49 8.81
C ARG A 182 -15.42 16.07 8.37
N GLU A 183 -15.53 15.25 7.33
CA GLU A 183 -16.82 14.72 6.87
C GLU A 183 -17.49 13.86 7.95
N ALA A 184 -16.73 12.98 8.61
CA ALA A 184 -17.24 12.18 9.72
C ALA A 184 -17.73 13.04 10.88
N GLN A 185 -16.98 14.10 11.24
CA GLN A 185 -17.40 15.05 12.28
C GLN A 185 -18.68 15.79 11.87
N GLN A 186 -18.76 16.28 10.63
CA GLN A 186 -19.96 16.96 10.13
C GLN A 186 -21.20 16.04 10.17
N ARG A 187 -21.05 14.78 9.77
CA ARG A 187 -22.14 13.79 9.87
C ARG A 187 -22.55 13.56 11.33
N ALA A 188 -21.59 13.44 12.24
CA ALA A 188 -21.87 13.27 13.66
C ALA A 188 -22.58 14.49 14.26
N ASP A 189 -22.17 15.71 13.89
CA ASP A 189 -22.78 16.95 14.37
C ASP A 189 -24.22 17.11 13.84
N LEU A 190 -24.45 16.79 12.57
CA LEU A 190 -25.79 16.77 11.97
C LEU A 190 -26.68 15.73 12.63
N GLN A 191 -26.18 14.50 12.83
CA GLN A 191 -26.92 13.45 13.52
C GLN A 191 -27.24 13.83 14.97
N ALA A 192 -26.31 14.48 15.67
CA ALA A 192 -26.53 14.96 17.04
C ALA A 192 -27.57 16.10 17.08
N ALA A 193 -27.52 17.03 16.12
CA ALA A 193 -28.50 18.11 16.01
C ALA A 193 -29.91 17.57 15.70
N GLU A 194 -30.01 16.64 14.74
CA GLU A 194 -31.28 16.01 14.39
C GLU A 194 -31.81 15.13 15.52
N THR A 195 -30.92 14.43 16.26
CA THR A 195 -31.29 13.69 17.47
C THR A 195 -31.86 14.62 18.53
N ARG A 196 -31.26 15.79 18.75
CA ARG A 196 -31.81 16.80 19.67
C ARG A 196 -33.19 17.28 19.22
N ARG A 197 -33.37 17.57 17.91
CA ARG A 197 -34.66 17.98 17.32
C ARG A 197 -35.74 16.92 17.49
N LEU A 198 -35.39 15.66 17.21
CA LEU A 198 -36.28 14.51 17.35
C LEU A 198 -36.75 14.34 18.80
N ARG A 199 -35.84 14.50 19.77
CA ARG A 199 -36.16 14.38 21.20
C ARG A 199 -36.98 15.54 21.74
N SER A 200 -36.71 16.77 21.27
CA SER A 200 -37.44 17.96 21.73
C SER A 200 -38.83 18.08 21.11
N THR A 201 -39.01 17.60 19.89
CA THR A 201 -40.26 17.77 19.13
C THR A 201 -40.53 16.54 18.25
N PRO A 202 -40.79 15.37 18.86
CA PRO A 202 -41.08 14.17 18.10
C PRO A 202 -42.42 14.31 17.39
N LYS A 203 -42.51 13.73 16.19
CA LYS A 203 -43.76 13.65 15.42
C LYS A 203 -43.96 12.23 14.91
N ILE A 204 -45.22 11.79 14.84
CA ILE A 204 -45.58 10.56 14.12
C ILE A 204 -45.09 10.69 12.67
N GLY A 205 -44.47 9.63 12.16
CA GLY A 205 -43.81 9.60 10.86
C GLY A 205 -42.35 10.08 10.86
N ASN A 206 -41.78 10.51 11.99
CA ASN A 206 -40.34 10.77 12.05
C ASN A 206 -39.55 9.46 12.04
N MET A 207 -38.52 9.41 11.19
CA MET A 207 -37.56 8.31 11.19
C MET A 207 -36.58 8.48 12.34
N THR A 208 -36.20 7.34 12.92
CA THR A 208 -35.18 7.17 13.94
C THR A 208 -34.17 6.16 13.42
N ARG A 209 -33.02 6.04 14.07
CA ARG A 209 -32.04 4.98 13.76
C ARG A 209 -32.62 3.57 13.79
N ASP A 210 -33.59 3.36 14.66
CA ASP A 210 -34.17 2.04 14.94
C ASP A 210 -35.42 1.73 14.09
N GLY A 211 -36.10 2.76 13.58
CA GLY A 211 -37.38 2.61 12.91
C GLY A 211 -38.19 3.89 12.82
N LEU A 212 -39.50 3.75 12.60
CA LEU A 212 -40.44 4.85 12.42
C LEU A 212 -41.28 5.09 13.67
N ILE A 213 -41.50 6.36 14.06
CA ILE A 213 -42.48 6.70 15.09
C ILE A 213 -43.89 6.52 14.51
N ILE A 214 -44.71 5.64 15.09
CA ILE A 214 -46.08 5.38 14.62
C ILE A 214 -47.17 5.85 15.60
N ASP A 215 -46.85 6.04 16.88
CA ASP A 215 -47.73 6.64 17.90
C ASP A 215 -46.89 7.45 18.90
N LEU A 216 -47.47 8.47 19.52
CA LEU A 216 -46.81 9.35 20.50
C LEU A 216 -47.67 9.55 21.74
N ARG A 217 -47.12 9.18 22.91
CA ARG A 217 -47.72 9.38 24.23
C ARG A 217 -46.63 9.84 25.19
N PRO A 218 -46.30 11.14 25.24
CA PRO A 218 -45.19 11.64 26.05
C PRO A 218 -45.25 11.12 27.50
N PRO A 219 -44.11 10.64 28.06
CA PRO A 219 -42.74 10.74 27.54
C PRO A 219 -42.32 9.61 26.59
N LEU A 220 -43.25 8.78 26.11
CA LEU A 220 -43.00 7.61 25.28
C LEU A 220 -43.40 7.82 23.80
N ALA A 221 -42.73 7.10 22.92
CA ALA A 221 -43.04 6.97 21.49
C ALA A 221 -43.12 5.49 21.12
N LEU A 222 -44.11 5.11 20.31
CA LEU A 222 -44.19 3.75 19.76
C LEU A 222 -43.36 3.71 18.49
N ILE A 223 -42.30 2.89 18.50
CA ILE A 223 -41.42 2.71 17.35
C ILE A 223 -41.77 1.42 16.64
N GLN A 224 -41.96 1.50 15.32
CA GLN A 224 -41.98 0.34 14.45
C GLN A 224 -40.57 0.09 13.92
N TYR A 225 -39.94 -1.00 14.36
CA TYR A 225 -38.56 -1.32 14.00
C TYR A 225 -38.41 -1.66 12.52
N HIS A 226 -37.26 -1.33 11.93
CA HIS A 226 -36.90 -1.82 10.59
C HIS A 226 -36.84 -3.36 10.56
N PRO A 227 -37.29 -4.02 9.48
CA PRO A 227 -37.27 -5.49 9.36
C PRO A 227 -35.88 -6.10 9.60
N ALA A 228 -34.82 -5.41 9.18
CA ALA A 228 -33.44 -5.84 9.38
C ALA A 228 -33.06 -5.95 10.87
N LEU A 229 -33.56 -5.05 11.73
CA LEU A 229 -33.28 -5.06 13.17
C LEU A 229 -34.11 -6.13 13.91
N GLN A 230 -35.32 -6.42 13.42
CA GLN A 230 -36.14 -7.52 13.95
C GLN A 230 -35.45 -8.87 13.73
N GLN A 231 -34.92 -9.09 12.53
CA GLN A 231 -34.24 -10.34 12.15
C GLN A 231 -32.87 -10.50 12.81
N SER A 232 -32.08 -9.41 12.89
CA SER A 232 -30.69 -9.49 13.39
C SER A 232 -30.57 -9.39 14.91
N LEU A 233 -31.43 -8.61 15.57
CA LEU A 233 -31.35 -8.34 17.01
C LEU A 233 -32.55 -8.90 17.79
N GLY A 234 -33.43 -9.66 17.14
CA GLY A 234 -34.62 -10.23 17.76
C GLY A 234 -35.59 -9.18 18.30
N LYS A 235 -35.55 -7.96 17.76
CA LYS A 235 -36.41 -6.86 18.20
C LYS A 235 -37.87 -7.18 17.89
N PRO A 236 -38.81 -6.82 18.80
CA PRO A 236 -40.23 -6.95 18.49
C PRO A 236 -40.60 -6.07 17.30
N GLN A 237 -41.75 -6.34 16.68
CA GLN A 237 -42.22 -5.53 15.56
C GLN A 237 -42.42 -4.06 15.94
N GLN A 238 -42.89 -3.83 17.17
CA GLN A 238 -43.14 -2.51 17.74
C GLN A 238 -42.75 -2.48 19.23
N GLU A 239 -42.23 -1.35 19.70
CA GLU A 239 -41.86 -1.17 21.11
C GLU A 239 -42.12 0.28 21.55
N TRP A 240 -42.70 0.45 22.75
CA TRP A 240 -42.80 1.77 23.39
C TRP A 240 -41.45 2.13 23.99
N LEU A 241 -40.84 3.20 23.49
CA LEU A 241 -39.54 3.68 23.92
C LEU A 241 -39.63 5.09 24.51
N PRO A 242 -38.80 5.43 25.51
CA PRO A 242 -38.64 6.79 25.95
C PRO A 242 -38.21 7.71 24.81
N ILE A 243 -38.84 8.87 24.64
CA ILE A 243 -38.46 9.85 23.61
C ILE A 243 -36.96 10.19 23.73
N GLN A 244 -36.41 10.23 24.95
CA GLN A 244 -35.00 10.52 25.20
C GLN A 244 -34.03 9.43 24.74
N SER A 245 -34.48 8.18 24.52
CA SER A 245 -33.63 7.12 23.96
C SER A 245 -33.58 7.12 22.44
N LEU A 246 -34.45 7.91 21.77
CA LEU A 246 -34.48 7.97 20.31
C LEU A 246 -33.22 8.63 19.76
N SER A 247 -32.77 8.19 18.59
CA SER A 247 -31.66 8.81 17.85
C SER A 247 -32.04 8.99 16.40
N ALA A 248 -31.51 10.04 15.77
CA ALA A 248 -31.68 10.27 14.35
C ALA A 248 -30.97 9.16 13.54
N PRO A 249 -31.47 8.82 12.34
CA PRO A 249 -30.82 7.84 11.46
C PRO A 249 -29.34 8.14 11.20
#